data_AF-A0A6N6L534-F1
#
_entry.id   AF-A0A6N6L534-F1
#
_cell.length_a   1.000
_cell.length_b   1.000
_cell.length_c   1.000
_cell.angle_alpha   90.00
_cell.angle_beta   90.00
_cell.angle_gamma   90.00
#
_symmetry.space_group_name_H-M   'P 1'
#
loop_
_entity.id
_entity.type
_entity.pdbx_description
1 polymer ?
#
loop_
_entity_poly.entity_id
_entity_poly.type
_entity_poly.pdbx_seq_one_letter_code
_entity_poly.pdbx_strand_id
1 'polypeptide(L)'
;MQTRKIDTLTLHYDASQQQAADLATSSLEQSINMIAEQWQLKVPDDCHCYIMTQWPRFLFQSAPLSRKLLFPVLLPLYALSIPKQWPQIGGWHVQYGSRHVVGVKPPAMLDLEQQSIGREIFVPEERSEEKFKQVICHELTHACSAQLQLPAWLYEGLAMLSVEKQFNKQTVKRASIGLLSNPNDENDATRVMLQTYVRGYWLARYLDEEHPDLLRSFLKNPMQQDELENEIAGVLNIDHTKPFWEEADKLLAAHYQTN
;
A
#
# COMPACT_ATOMS: atom_id res chain seq x y z
N MET A 1 13.32 20.53 -12.69
CA MET A 1 12.70 19.79 -11.58
C MET A 1 12.81 20.64 -10.34
N GLN A 2 11.71 20.81 -9.63
CA GLN A 2 11.62 21.55 -8.37
C GLN A 2 11.61 20.57 -7.20
N THR A 3 12.00 21.06 -6.03
CA THR A 3 12.03 20.25 -4.81
C THR A 3 11.43 21.01 -3.64
N ARG A 4 10.82 20.28 -2.71
CA ARG A 4 10.39 20.78 -1.39
C ARG A 4 10.73 19.76 -0.33
N LYS A 5 11.13 20.24 0.85
CA LYS A 5 11.43 19.40 2.00
C LYS A 5 10.22 19.36 2.93
N ILE A 6 9.82 18.17 3.35
CA ILE A 6 8.70 17.89 4.26
C ILE A 6 9.25 16.94 5.31
N ASP A 7 9.64 17.48 6.46
CA ASP A 7 10.42 16.76 7.47
C ASP A 7 11.71 16.11 6.89
N THR A 8 11.87 14.80 6.97
CA THR A 8 12.98 14.05 6.36
C THR A 8 12.76 13.72 4.88
N LEU A 9 11.52 13.85 4.39
CA LEU A 9 11.14 13.52 3.02
C LEU A 9 11.39 14.69 2.06
N THR A 10 11.85 14.38 0.84
CA THR A 10 11.96 15.37 -0.24
C THR A 10 10.96 15.10 -1.35
N LEU A 11 10.07 16.04 -1.62
CA LEU A 11 9.13 16.04 -2.74
C LEU A 11 9.78 16.62 -4.01
N HIS A 12 9.69 15.89 -5.13
CA HIS A 12 10.22 16.23 -6.45
C HIS A 12 9.08 16.34 -7.46
N TYR A 13 9.08 17.42 -8.25
CA TYR A 13 8.02 17.64 -9.25
C TYR A 13 8.49 18.55 -10.40
N ASP A 14 7.81 18.45 -11.54
CA ASP A 14 7.99 19.39 -12.64
C ASP A 14 7.23 20.69 -12.36
N ALA A 15 7.72 21.83 -12.84
CA ALA A 15 7.07 23.14 -12.58
C ALA A 15 5.62 23.21 -13.08
N SER A 16 5.27 22.43 -14.12
CA SER A 16 3.89 22.29 -14.61
C SER A 16 2.96 21.56 -13.64
N GLN A 17 3.50 20.89 -12.62
CA GLN A 17 2.77 20.12 -11.61
C GLN A 17 2.71 20.84 -10.26
N GLN A 18 2.89 22.16 -10.24
CA GLN A 18 2.87 22.99 -9.04
C GLN A 18 1.61 22.76 -8.19
N GLN A 19 0.42 22.72 -8.79
CA GLN A 19 -0.85 22.50 -8.08
C GLN A 19 -0.90 21.11 -7.40
N ALA A 20 -0.43 20.07 -8.09
CA ALA A 20 -0.34 18.73 -7.52
C ALA A 20 0.69 18.66 -6.39
N ALA A 21 1.77 19.43 -6.46
CA ALA A 21 2.78 19.52 -5.40
C ALA A 21 2.26 20.25 -4.16
N ASP A 22 1.44 21.28 -4.34
CA ASP A 22 0.77 21.97 -3.24
C ASP A 22 -0.17 21.01 -2.50
N LEU A 23 -0.96 20.23 -3.24
CA LEU A 23 -1.81 19.18 -2.68
C LEU A 23 -1.00 18.09 -1.96
N ALA A 24 0.07 17.61 -2.61
CA ALA A 24 0.93 16.55 -2.08
C ALA A 24 1.58 16.96 -0.77
N THR A 25 2.00 18.23 -0.64
CA THR A 25 2.66 18.74 0.56
C THR A 25 1.78 18.52 1.80
N SER A 26 0.54 19.01 1.75
CA SER A 26 -0.42 18.84 2.86
C SER A 26 -0.76 17.37 3.13
N SER A 27 -0.90 16.57 2.06
CA SER A 27 -1.23 15.15 2.19
C SER A 27 -0.10 14.35 2.81
N LEU A 28 1.15 14.64 2.44
CA LEU A 28 2.34 14.01 3.00
C LEU A 28 2.47 14.32 4.49
N GLU A 29 2.33 15.59 4.88
CA GLU A 29 2.37 15.99 6.30
C GLU A 29 1.31 15.26 7.14
N GLN A 30 0.06 15.20 6.65
CA GLN A 30 -1.02 14.47 7.31
C GLN A 30 -0.72 12.96 7.40
N SER A 31 -0.21 12.37 6.32
CA SER A 31 0.11 10.94 6.28
C SER A 31 1.26 10.61 7.23
N ILE A 32 2.30 11.44 7.28
CA ILE A 32 3.44 11.27 8.19
C ILE A 32 2.98 11.27 9.64
N ASN A 33 2.18 12.27 10.03
CA ASN A 33 1.68 12.38 11.39
C ASN A 33 0.78 11.20 11.75
N MET A 34 -0.17 10.85 10.87
CA MET A 34 -1.07 9.71 11.09
C MET A 34 -0.29 8.40 11.22
N ILE A 35 0.69 8.13 10.35
CA ILE A 35 1.51 6.91 10.41
C ILE A 35 2.32 6.86 11.71
N ALA A 36 2.89 7.99 12.13
CA ALA A 36 3.63 8.08 13.39
C ALA A 36 2.73 7.86 14.61
N GLU A 37 1.54 8.44 14.63
CA GLU A 37 0.59 8.31 15.73
C GLU A 37 -0.06 6.93 15.81
N GLN A 38 -0.56 6.42 14.68
CA GLN A 38 -1.28 5.15 14.60
C GLN A 38 -0.33 3.96 14.68
N TRP A 39 0.79 4.01 13.98
CA TRP A 39 1.65 2.84 13.79
C TRP A 39 3.00 2.95 14.49
N GLN A 40 3.35 4.12 15.05
CA GLN A 40 4.66 4.38 15.66
C GLN A 40 5.81 4.17 14.67
N LEU A 41 5.53 4.30 13.38
CA LEU A 41 6.50 4.17 12.30
C LEU A 41 7.06 5.55 11.93
N LYS A 42 8.33 5.56 11.54
CA LYS A 42 9.02 6.76 11.11
C LYS A 42 9.25 6.74 9.61
N VAL A 43 9.26 7.92 9.02
CA VAL A 43 9.71 8.10 7.64
C VAL A 43 11.19 7.70 7.55
N PRO A 44 11.59 6.91 6.54
CA PRO A 44 13.01 6.59 6.32
C PRO A 44 13.86 7.83 6.12
N ASP A 45 15.12 7.80 6.56
CA ASP A 45 16.03 8.96 6.48
C ASP A 45 16.29 9.44 5.04
N ASP A 46 16.39 8.51 4.07
CA ASP A 46 16.56 8.79 2.63
C ASP A 46 15.24 8.50 1.88
N CYS A 47 14.19 9.27 2.20
CA CYS A 47 12.87 9.14 1.57
C CYS A 47 12.57 10.27 0.58
N HIS A 48 12.10 9.89 -0.60
CA HIS A 48 11.79 10.81 -1.70
C HIS A 48 10.38 10.57 -2.23
N CYS A 49 9.60 11.63 -2.40
CA CYS A 49 8.33 11.58 -3.12
C CYS A 49 8.48 12.21 -4.51
N TYR A 50 7.89 11.63 -5.55
CA TYR A 50 7.89 12.16 -6.91
C TYR A 50 6.47 12.27 -7.44
N ILE A 51 6.12 13.41 -8.02
CA ILE A 51 4.94 13.51 -8.88
C ILE A 51 5.28 12.93 -10.24
N MET A 52 4.79 11.72 -10.51
CA MET A 52 5.19 10.94 -11.67
C MET A 52 4.22 11.12 -12.85
N THR A 53 4.72 11.67 -13.95
CA THR A 53 3.97 11.76 -15.21
C THR A 53 4.38 10.67 -16.21
N GLN A 54 5.59 10.13 -16.08
CA GLN A 54 6.16 9.13 -16.97
C GLN A 54 7.02 8.14 -16.18
N TRP A 55 6.69 6.84 -16.27
CA TRP A 55 7.39 5.79 -15.52
C TRP A 55 8.90 5.68 -15.81
N PRO A 56 9.42 5.78 -17.06
CA PRO A 56 10.86 5.59 -17.28
C PRO A 56 11.66 6.74 -16.67
N ARG A 57 11.11 7.95 -16.79
CA ARG A 57 11.69 9.16 -16.22
C ARG A 57 11.68 9.09 -14.70
N PHE A 58 10.57 8.67 -14.10
CA PHE A 58 10.48 8.46 -12.65
C PHE A 58 11.56 7.51 -12.14
N LEU A 59 11.64 6.29 -12.69
CA LEU A 59 12.63 5.29 -12.25
C LEU A 59 14.08 5.77 -12.44
N PHE A 60 14.38 6.43 -13.57
CA PHE A 60 15.71 6.96 -13.80
C PHE A 60 16.07 8.10 -12.85
N GLN A 61 15.12 9.00 -12.56
CA GLN A 61 15.37 10.16 -11.71
C GLN A 61 15.54 9.78 -10.24
N SER A 62 14.75 8.83 -9.77
CA SER A 62 14.73 8.41 -8.36
C SER A 62 15.86 7.46 -7.99
N ALA A 63 16.39 6.69 -8.96
CA ALA A 63 17.49 5.76 -8.74
C ALA A 63 18.77 6.46 -8.23
N PRO A 64 19.54 5.83 -7.32
CA PRO A 64 20.89 6.29 -6.97
C PRO A 64 21.85 6.15 -8.15
N LEU A 65 22.97 6.88 -8.12
CA LEU A 65 23.92 6.96 -9.25
C LEU A 65 24.41 5.57 -9.72
N SER A 66 24.68 4.67 -8.78
CA SER A 66 25.08 3.29 -9.07
C SER A 66 24.05 2.52 -9.91
N ARG A 67 22.76 2.73 -9.65
CA ARG A 67 21.65 2.10 -10.37
C ARG A 67 21.34 2.80 -11.70
N LYS A 68 21.59 4.11 -11.82
CA LYS A 68 21.42 4.84 -13.09
C LYS A 68 22.30 4.27 -14.21
N LEU A 69 23.52 3.83 -13.88
CA LEU A 69 24.43 3.19 -14.84
C LEU A 69 23.90 1.85 -15.36
N LEU A 70 23.13 1.11 -14.55
CA LEU A 70 22.51 -0.15 -14.93
C LEU A 70 21.19 0.04 -15.67
N PHE A 71 20.60 1.24 -15.62
CA PHE A 71 19.27 1.50 -16.15
C PHE A 71 19.12 1.17 -17.64
N PRO A 72 20.07 1.52 -18.55
CA PRO A 72 19.97 1.14 -19.96
C PRO A 72 19.92 -0.38 -20.19
N VAL A 73 20.56 -1.15 -19.31
CA VAL A 73 20.58 -2.62 -19.38
C VAL A 73 19.27 -3.22 -18.87
N LEU A 74 18.69 -2.62 -17.82
CA LEU A 74 17.45 -3.10 -17.21
C LEU A 74 16.18 -2.57 -17.92
N LEU A 75 16.29 -1.46 -18.65
CA LEU A 75 15.16 -0.79 -19.31
C LEU A 75 14.38 -1.72 -20.26
N PRO A 76 15.00 -2.58 -21.09
CA PRO A 76 14.28 -3.52 -21.92
C PRO A 76 13.41 -4.48 -21.10
N LEU A 77 13.89 -4.96 -19.96
CA LEU A 77 13.12 -5.84 -19.07
C LEU A 77 11.90 -5.10 -18.49
N TYR A 78 12.10 -3.86 -18.04
CA TYR A 78 11.02 -3.02 -17.55
C TYR A 78 10.00 -2.65 -18.62
N ALA A 79 10.44 -2.43 -19.86
CA ALA A 79 9.57 -2.07 -20.98
C ALA A 79 8.59 -3.19 -21.39
N LEU A 80 8.83 -4.44 -21.00
CA LEU A 80 7.94 -5.57 -21.29
C LEU A 80 6.68 -5.59 -20.41
N SER A 81 6.78 -5.13 -19.16
CA SER A 81 5.73 -5.29 -18.15
C SER A 81 5.15 -3.96 -17.65
N ILE A 82 5.98 -2.97 -17.35
CA ILE A 82 5.54 -1.71 -16.73
C ILE A 82 4.53 -0.96 -17.59
N PRO A 83 4.67 -0.83 -18.92
CA PRO A 83 3.67 -0.12 -19.73
C PRO A 83 2.27 -0.72 -19.66
N LYS A 84 2.13 -2.03 -19.38
CA LYS A 84 0.82 -2.70 -19.24
C LYS A 84 0.16 -2.38 -17.89
N GLN A 85 0.96 -2.25 -16.84
CA GLN A 85 0.49 -1.95 -15.48
C GLN A 85 0.33 -0.45 -15.25
N TRP A 86 1.13 0.36 -15.94
CA TRP A 86 1.18 1.81 -15.75
C TRP A 86 -0.19 2.49 -15.79
N PRO A 87 -1.13 2.18 -16.70
CA PRO A 87 -2.44 2.82 -16.70
C PRO A 87 -3.24 2.59 -15.41
N GLN A 88 -3.06 1.43 -14.77
CA GLN A 88 -3.86 0.97 -13.64
C GLN A 88 -3.31 1.42 -12.28
N ILE A 89 -2.00 1.65 -12.17
CA ILE A 89 -1.40 2.07 -10.90
C ILE A 89 -1.58 3.58 -10.66
N GLY A 90 -2.02 3.95 -9.46
CA GLY A 90 -2.08 5.35 -9.03
C GLY A 90 -0.74 5.84 -8.47
N GLY A 91 -0.04 4.95 -7.78
CA GLY A 91 1.20 5.19 -7.07
C GLY A 91 2.17 4.03 -7.22
N TRP A 92 3.39 4.23 -6.74
CA TRP A 92 4.40 3.19 -6.68
C TRP A 92 5.46 3.49 -5.62
N HIS A 93 5.60 2.61 -4.64
CA HIS A 93 6.76 2.53 -3.77
C HIS A 93 7.90 1.71 -4.41
N VAL A 94 9.11 2.28 -4.42
CA VAL A 94 10.34 1.63 -4.89
C VAL A 94 11.44 1.79 -3.85
N GLN A 95 12.13 0.70 -3.54
CA GLN A 95 13.27 0.69 -2.63
C GLN A 95 14.59 0.43 -3.38
N TYR A 96 15.57 1.32 -3.22
CA TYR A 96 16.93 1.18 -3.73
C TYR A 96 17.93 1.06 -2.57
N GLY A 97 17.98 -0.12 -1.93
CA GLY A 97 18.77 -0.29 -0.71
C GLY A 97 18.15 0.49 0.44
N SER A 98 18.89 1.47 0.99
CA SER A 98 18.39 2.36 2.05
C SER A 98 17.54 3.53 1.54
N ARG A 99 17.48 3.75 0.22
CA ARG A 99 16.67 4.81 -0.38
C ARG A 99 15.23 4.33 -0.60
N HIS A 100 14.26 5.08 -0.09
CA HIS A 100 12.84 4.83 -0.29
C HIS A 100 12.25 5.89 -1.21
N VAL A 101 11.51 5.46 -2.22
CA VAL A 101 10.92 6.33 -3.21
C VAL A 101 9.43 6.06 -3.29
N VAL A 102 8.63 7.11 -3.16
CA VAL A 102 7.19 7.12 -3.40
C VAL A 102 6.93 7.89 -4.69
N GLY A 103 6.37 7.22 -5.70
CA GLY A 103 5.89 7.86 -6.92
C GLY A 103 4.37 7.98 -6.87
N VAL A 104 3.80 9.14 -7.18
CA VAL A 104 2.34 9.32 -7.26
C VAL A 104 1.98 10.06 -8.53
N LYS A 105 1.03 9.53 -9.30
CA LYS A 105 0.53 10.22 -10.49
C LYS A 105 -0.22 11.49 -10.10
N PRO A 106 -0.09 12.59 -10.84
CA PRO A 106 -0.88 13.79 -10.55
C PRO A 106 -2.39 13.51 -10.71
N PRO A 107 -3.27 14.29 -10.06
CA PRO A 107 -4.71 14.07 -10.09
C PRO A 107 -5.30 13.88 -11.50
N ALA A 108 -4.83 14.65 -12.49
CA ALA A 108 -5.29 14.57 -13.88
C ALA A 108 -5.00 13.23 -14.59
N MET A 109 -4.12 12.39 -14.01
CA MET A 109 -3.74 11.07 -14.54
C MET A 109 -4.29 9.90 -13.72
N LEU A 110 -5.05 10.19 -12.67
CA LEU A 110 -5.66 9.16 -11.85
C LEU A 110 -6.97 8.69 -12.48
N ASP A 111 -7.11 7.37 -12.56
CA ASP A 111 -8.33 6.72 -12.99
C ASP A 111 -9.32 6.67 -11.82
N LEU A 112 -10.39 7.47 -11.92
CA LEU A 112 -11.47 7.49 -10.94
C LEU A 112 -12.37 6.26 -11.04
N GLU A 113 -12.47 5.67 -12.23
CA GLU A 113 -13.33 4.52 -12.49
C GLU A 113 -12.71 3.20 -12.00
N GLN A 114 -11.40 3.23 -11.71
CA GLN A 114 -10.60 2.12 -11.20
C GLN A 114 -10.74 0.86 -12.05
N GLN A 115 -9.99 0.76 -13.14
CA GLN A 115 -10.06 -0.40 -14.03
C GLN A 115 -9.88 -1.76 -13.32
N SER A 116 -10.71 -2.72 -13.77
CA SER A 116 -10.80 -4.15 -13.40
C SER A 116 -10.78 -4.46 -11.89
N ILE A 117 -9.58 -4.66 -11.32
CA ILE A 117 -9.36 -5.23 -9.99
C ILE A 117 -9.75 -4.24 -8.90
N GLY A 118 -9.39 -2.96 -9.08
CA GLY A 118 -9.69 -1.91 -8.11
C GLY A 118 -11.19 -1.76 -7.87
N ARG A 119 -12.00 -1.91 -8.93
CA ARG A 119 -13.46 -1.86 -8.86
C ARG A 119 -14.07 -2.97 -8.01
N GLU A 120 -13.45 -4.15 -7.89
CA GLU A 120 -13.97 -5.22 -7.03
C GLU A 120 -13.73 -4.94 -5.55
N ILE A 121 -12.60 -4.29 -5.23
CA ILE A 121 -12.12 -4.13 -3.86
C ILE A 121 -12.53 -2.78 -3.28
N PHE A 122 -12.34 -1.68 -3.99
CA PHE A 122 -12.42 -0.35 -3.40
C PHE A 122 -13.76 0.33 -3.67
N VAL A 123 -14.15 1.19 -2.74
CA VAL A 123 -15.23 2.16 -2.92
C VAL A 123 -14.78 3.19 -3.96
N PRO A 124 -15.60 3.49 -4.99
CA PRO A 124 -15.27 4.51 -5.98
C PRO A 124 -15.05 5.88 -5.33
N GLU A 125 -14.11 6.65 -5.88
CA GLU A 125 -13.84 8.02 -5.44
C GLU A 125 -14.32 8.99 -6.51
N GLU A 126 -15.02 10.05 -6.10
CA GLU A 126 -15.60 11.01 -7.05
C GLU A 126 -14.60 12.10 -7.47
N ARG A 127 -13.58 12.33 -6.63
CA ARG A 127 -12.64 13.45 -6.77
C ARG A 127 -11.22 12.95 -6.92
N SER A 128 -10.57 13.35 -8.00
CA SER A 128 -9.19 12.95 -8.28
C SER A 128 -8.20 13.49 -7.26
N GLU A 129 -8.50 14.63 -6.63
CA GLU A 129 -7.70 15.14 -5.52
C GLU A 129 -7.77 14.24 -4.29
N GLU A 130 -8.93 13.67 -3.98
CA GLU A 130 -9.07 12.76 -2.84
C GLU A 130 -8.38 11.42 -3.13
N LYS A 131 -8.56 10.88 -4.34
CA LYS A 131 -7.83 9.67 -4.77
C LYS A 131 -6.32 9.88 -4.73
N PHE A 132 -5.85 11.05 -5.14
CA PHE A 132 -4.43 11.42 -5.10
C PHE A 132 -3.87 11.38 -3.67
N LYS A 133 -4.58 11.99 -2.72
CA LYS A 133 -4.17 11.96 -1.31
C LYS A 133 -4.19 10.55 -0.73
N GLN A 134 -5.19 9.73 -1.08
CA GLN A 134 -5.26 8.32 -0.66
C GLN A 134 -4.05 7.53 -1.16
N VAL A 135 -3.68 7.70 -2.43
CA VAL A 135 -2.49 7.04 -3.00
C VAL A 135 -1.22 7.50 -2.27
N ILE A 136 -1.08 8.79 -1.96
CA ILE A 136 0.06 9.27 -1.15
C ILE A 136 0.14 8.53 0.19
N CYS A 137 -0.97 8.45 0.92
CA CYS A 137 -1.01 7.76 2.21
C CYS A 137 -0.63 6.27 2.06
N HIS A 138 -1.19 5.59 1.06
CA HIS A 138 -0.93 4.17 0.77
C HIS A 138 0.56 3.92 0.53
N GLU A 139 1.14 4.62 -0.45
CA GLU A 139 2.54 4.43 -0.84
C GLU A 139 3.53 4.91 0.23
N LEU A 140 3.17 5.94 1.00
CA LEU A 140 4.00 6.38 2.13
C LEU A 140 3.99 5.36 3.27
N THR A 141 2.86 4.70 3.51
CA THR A 141 2.78 3.62 4.50
C THR A 141 3.74 2.49 4.14
N HIS A 142 3.76 2.08 2.87
CA HIS A 142 4.76 1.14 2.33
C HIS A 142 6.19 1.61 2.61
N ALA A 143 6.52 2.87 2.31
CA ALA A 143 7.85 3.39 2.57
C ALA A 143 8.24 3.32 4.07
N CYS A 144 7.31 3.63 4.98
CA CYS A 144 7.55 3.63 6.43
C CYS A 144 7.61 2.22 7.04
N SER A 145 6.95 1.23 6.43
CA SER A 145 6.93 -0.16 6.91
C SER A 145 7.94 -1.07 6.21
N ALA A 146 8.57 -0.62 5.12
CA ALA A 146 9.47 -1.43 4.30
C ALA A 146 10.64 -2.09 5.09
N GLN A 147 11.15 -1.44 6.14
CA GLN A 147 12.23 -2.01 6.97
C GLN A 147 11.78 -3.23 7.79
N LEU A 148 10.47 -3.39 8.00
CA LEU A 148 9.89 -4.47 8.80
C LEU A 148 9.75 -5.78 8.02
N GLN A 149 9.95 -5.76 6.70
CA GLN A 149 9.82 -6.95 5.84
C GLN A 149 8.50 -7.72 6.06
N LEU A 150 7.40 -6.98 6.21
CA LEU A 150 6.08 -7.55 6.47
C LEU A 150 5.68 -8.54 5.36
N PRO A 151 4.94 -9.62 5.70
CA PRO A 151 4.36 -10.48 4.67
C PRO A 151 3.41 -9.68 3.78
N ALA A 152 3.29 -10.08 2.52
CA ALA A 152 2.59 -9.31 1.48
C ALA A 152 1.17 -8.90 1.88
N TRP A 153 0.41 -9.80 2.53
CA TRP A 153 -0.95 -9.51 3.00
C TRP A 153 -0.96 -8.36 4.03
N LEU A 154 -0.02 -8.33 4.96
CA LEU A 154 0.04 -7.31 6.00
C LEU A 154 0.63 -6.01 5.45
N TYR A 155 1.58 -6.11 4.52
CA TYR A 155 2.16 -4.96 3.84
C TYR A 155 1.11 -4.15 3.08
N GLU A 156 0.25 -4.82 2.29
CA GLU A 156 -0.87 -4.18 1.59
C GLU A 156 -2.01 -3.82 2.55
N GLY A 157 -2.36 -4.72 3.47
CA GLY A 157 -3.43 -4.52 4.43
C GLY A 157 -3.22 -3.29 5.32
N LEU A 158 -2.00 -3.10 5.83
CA LEU A 158 -1.62 -1.94 6.63
C LEU A 158 -1.70 -0.64 5.82
N ALA A 159 -1.27 -0.65 4.56
CA ALA A 159 -1.36 0.52 3.68
C ALA A 159 -2.82 0.89 3.40
N MET A 160 -3.68 -0.09 3.11
CA MET A 160 -5.11 0.12 2.89
C MET A 160 -5.83 0.60 4.16
N LEU A 161 -5.52 0.02 5.32
CA LEU A 161 -6.06 0.43 6.62
C LEU A 161 -5.61 1.85 7.00
N SER A 162 -4.37 2.21 6.69
CA SER A 162 -3.85 3.57 6.91
C SER A 162 -4.65 4.62 6.15
N VAL A 163 -5.01 4.32 4.90
CA VAL A 163 -5.90 5.21 4.13
C VAL A 163 -7.26 5.33 4.81
N GLU A 164 -7.86 4.24 5.28
CA GLU A 164 -9.13 4.32 6.01
C GLU A 164 -9.02 5.22 7.27
N LYS A 165 -7.95 5.06 8.06
CA LYS A 165 -7.71 5.84 9.27
C LYS A 165 -7.51 7.33 8.99
N GLN A 166 -6.70 7.67 7.99
CA GLN A 166 -6.44 9.08 7.66
C GLN A 166 -7.70 9.82 7.19
N PHE A 167 -8.54 9.15 6.40
CA PHE A 167 -9.73 9.77 5.83
C PHE A 167 -11.00 9.54 6.66
N ASN A 168 -10.88 8.80 7.77
CA ASN A 168 -11.99 8.40 8.63
C ASN A 168 -13.19 7.86 7.83
N LYS A 169 -12.90 7.06 6.81
CA LYS A 169 -13.89 6.47 5.91
C LYS A 169 -13.42 5.13 5.39
N GLN A 170 -14.35 4.18 5.31
CA GLN A 170 -14.07 2.89 4.71
C GLN A 170 -13.81 3.04 3.20
N THR A 171 -12.62 2.65 2.76
CA THR A 171 -12.21 2.73 1.34
C THR A 171 -12.30 1.39 0.62
N VAL A 172 -12.45 0.28 1.36
CA VAL A 172 -12.61 -1.07 0.82
C VAL A 172 -14.06 -1.50 0.98
N LYS A 173 -14.67 -1.98 -0.10
CA LYS A 173 -16.07 -2.45 -0.12
C LYS A 173 -16.25 -3.60 0.85
N ARG A 174 -17.27 -3.50 1.70
CA ARG A 174 -17.69 -4.62 2.55
C ARG A 174 -17.95 -5.91 1.77
N ALA A 175 -18.57 -5.79 0.58
CA ALA A 175 -18.83 -6.92 -0.30
C ALA A 175 -17.57 -7.71 -0.73
N SER A 176 -16.38 -7.09 -0.68
CA SER A 176 -15.12 -7.77 -0.97
C SER A 176 -14.83 -8.94 -0.03
N ILE A 177 -15.42 -8.98 1.18
CA ILE A 177 -15.29 -10.11 2.09
C ILE A 177 -15.78 -11.43 1.47
N GLY A 178 -16.76 -11.37 0.55
CA GLY A 178 -17.25 -12.53 -0.18
C GLY A 178 -16.21 -13.16 -1.11
N LEU A 179 -15.13 -12.43 -1.43
CA LEU A 179 -14.02 -12.93 -2.24
C LEU A 179 -13.15 -13.93 -1.46
N LEU A 180 -13.24 -13.93 -0.11
CA LEU A 180 -12.58 -14.90 0.77
C LEU A 180 -13.31 -16.25 0.81
N SER A 181 -14.62 -16.28 0.53
CA SER A 181 -15.44 -17.48 0.65
C SER A 181 -15.34 -18.44 -0.55
N ASN A 182 -14.58 -18.10 -1.59
CA ASN A 182 -14.52 -18.89 -2.83
C ASN A 182 -13.07 -18.97 -3.38
N PRO A 183 -12.22 -19.86 -2.83
CA PRO A 183 -10.80 -19.96 -3.19
C PRO A 183 -10.51 -20.68 -4.53
N ASN A 184 -11.54 -21.19 -5.22
CA ASN A 184 -11.43 -22.22 -6.26
C ASN A 184 -10.83 -21.81 -7.63
N ASP A 185 -10.02 -20.75 -7.73
CA ASP A 185 -9.28 -20.49 -8.98
C ASP A 185 -7.85 -20.02 -8.71
N GLU A 186 -7.07 -20.88 -8.05
CA GLU A 186 -5.64 -20.68 -7.76
C GLU A 186 -4.77 -20.50 -9.02
N ASN A 187 -5.31 -20.82 -10.21
CA ASN A 187 -4.61 -20.67 -11.48
C ASN A 187 -4.68 -19.24 -12.05
N ASP A 188 -5.55 -18.37 -11.53
CA ASP A 188 -5.60 -16.97 -11.91
C ASP A 188 -4.74 -16.11 -10.96
N ALA A 189 -3.53 -15.76 -11.43
CA ALA A 189 -2.61 -14.89 -10.69
C ALA A 189 -3.25 -13.55 -10.27
N THR A 190 -4.21 -13.06 -11.05
CA THR A 190 -4.97 -11.84 -10.72
C THR A 190 -5.85 -12.06 -9.50
N ARG A 191 -6.50 -13.22 -9.44
CA ARG A 191 -7.38 -13.61 -8.34
C ARG A 191 -6.61 -13.83 -7.04
N VAL A 192 -5.45 -14.48 -7.12
CA VAL A 192 -4.54 -14.68 -5.98
C VAL A 192 -4.06 -13.35 -5.41
N MET A 193 -3.69 -12.41 -6.28
CA MET A 193 -3.32 -11.05 -5.86
C MET A 193 -4.49 -10.36 -5.17
N LEU A 194 -5.68 -10.36 -5.79
CA LEU A 194 -6.87 -9.72 -5.21
C LEU A 194 -7.25 -10.32 -3.85
N GLN A 195 -7.18 -11.65 -3.69
CA GLN A 195 -7.40 -12.31 -2.41
C GLN A 195 -6.39 -11.85 -1.37
N THR A 196 -5.11 -11.72 -1.72
CA THR A 196 -4.07 -11.24 -0.81
C THR A 196 -4.37 -9.84 -0.28
N TYR A 197 -4.85 -8.94 -1.13
CA TYR A 197 -5.18 -7.55 -0.77
C TYR A 197 -6.42 -7.50 0.14
N VAL A 198 -7.48 -8.22 -0.25
CA VAL A 198 -8.74 -8.28 0.50
C VAL A 198 -8.52 -8.90 1.87
N ARG A 199 -7.89 -10.08 1.92
CA ARG A 199 -7.51 -10.77 3.15
C ARG A 199 -6.63 -9.89 4.02
N GLY A 200 -5.65 -9.25 3.39
CA GLY A 200 -4.73 -8.35 4.05
C GLY A 200 -5.43 -7.22 4.79
N TYR A 201 -6.29 -6.50 4.08
CA TYR A 201 -7.07 -5.41 4.66
C TYR A 201 -8.02 -5.88 5.76
N TRP A 202 -8.82 -6.92 5.52
CA TRP A 202 -9.82 -7.35 6.51
C TRP A 202 -9.19 -7.93 7.76
N LEU A 203 -8.09 -8.69 7.64
CA LEU A 203 -7.37 -9.20 8.80
C LEU A 203 -6.69 -8.06 9.56
N ALA A 204 -5.99 -7.15 8.88
CA ALA A 204 -5.35 -6.01 9.53
C ALA A 204 -6.38 -5.13 10.27
N ARG A 205 -7.54 -4.88 9.65
CA ARG A 205 -8.64 -4.13 10.26
C ARG A 205 -9.21 -4.85 11.47
N TYR A 206 -9.48 -6.16 11.37
CA TYR A 206 -9.99 -6.96 12.48
C TYR A 206 -9.01 -6.94 13.67
N LEU A 207 -7.71 -7.10 13.39
CA LEU A 207 -6.68 -7.03 14.42
C LEU A 207 -6.60 -5.63 15.03
N ASP A 208 -6.75 -4.55 14.26
CA ASP A 208 -6.78 -3.19 14.81
C ASP A 208 -8.02 -2.92 15.68
N GLU A 209 -9.18 -3.49 15.32
CA GLU A 209 -10.44 -3.33 16.04
C GLU A 209 -10.48 -4.15 17.33
N GLU A 210 -10.13 -5.44 17.28
CA GLU A 210 -10.32 -6.40 18.38
C GLU A 210 -9.03 -6.68 19.17
N HIS A 211 -7.86 -6.54 18.53
CA HIS A 211 -6.56 -6.89 19.11
C HIS A 211 -5.46 -5.86 18.81
N PRO A 212 -5.68 -4.54 19.04
CA PRO A 212 -4.78 -3.49 18.58
C PRO A 212 -3.35 -3.62 19.12
N ASP A 213 -3.19 -4.13 20.34
CA ASP A 213 -1.87 -4.34 20.93
C ASP A 213 -1.08 -5.44 20.21
N LEU A 214 -1.76 -6.48 19.70
CA LEU A 214 -1.14 -7.54 18.91
C LEU A 214 -0.63 -6.97 17.57
N LEU A 215 -1.48 -6.22 16.84
CA LEU A 215 -1.06 -5.59 15.58
C LEU A 215 0.14 -4.65 15.81
N ARG A 216 0.09 -3.81 16.85
CA ARG A 216 1.21 -2.92 17.20
C ARG A 216 2.47 -3.69 17.58
N SER A 217 2.35 -4.89 18.15
CA SER A 217 3.50 -5.73 18.48
C SER A 217 4.27 -6.19 17.24
N PHE A 218 3.56 -6.53 16.15
CA PHE A 218 4.17 -6.91 14.87
C PHE A 218 4.93 -5.76 14.21
N LEU A 219 4.45 -4.53 14.40
CA LEU A 219 5.11 -3.33 13.87
C LEU A 219 6.34 -2.92 14.69
N LYS A 220 6.40 -3.30 15.97
CA LYS A 220 7.55 -3.06 16.85
C LYS A 220 8.62 -4.14 16.74
N ASN A 221 8.19 -5.39 16.59
CA ASN A 221 9.04 -6.55 16.50
C ASN A 221 8.70 -7.29 15.21
N PRO A 222 9.40 -6.99 14.10
CA PRO A 222 9.27 -7.74 12.87
C PRO A 222 9.45 -9.24 13.10
N MET A 223 8.50 -10.02 12.61
CA MET A 223 8.48 -11.49 12.70
C MET A 223 8.42 -12.07 11.30
N GLN A 224 8.88 -13.31 11.17
CA GLN A 224 8.65 -14.05 9.93
C GLN A 224 7.16 -14.38 9.78
N GLN A 225 6.73 -14.63 8.54
CA GLN A 225 5.31 -14.88 8.24
C GLN A 225 4.74 -16.01 9.10
N ASP A 226 5.43 -17.15 9.20
CA ASP A 226 4.96 -18.31 9.96
C ASP A 226 4.83 -18.00 11.47
N GLU A 227 5.74 -17.21 12.02
CA GLU A 227 5.70 -16.79 13.44
C GLU A 227 4.49 -15.89 13.67
N LEU A 228 4.27 -14.92 12.78
CA LEU A 228 3.16 -13.98 12.85
C LEU A 228 1.81 -14.71 12.71
N GLU A 229 1.68 -15.63 11.76
CA GLU A 229 0.49 -16.46 11.59
C GLU A 229 0.21 -17.34 12.82
N ASN A 230 1.26 -17.89 13.47
CA ASN A 230 1.11 -18.66 14.70
C ASN A 230 0.66 -17.81 15.90
N GLU A 231 1.21 -16.61 16.07
CA GLU A 231 0.78 -15.68 17.12
C GLU A 231 -0.69 -15.27 16.93
N ILE A 232 -1.09 -14.96 15.69
CA ILE A 232 -2.49 -14.69 15.37
C ILE A 232 -3.36 -15.91 15.67
N ALA A 233 -2.95 -17.11 15.23
CA ALA A 233 -3.72 -18.33 15.47
C ALA A 233 -3.97 -18.57 16.97
N GLY A 234 -2.95 -18.33 17.81
CA GLY A 234 -3.06 -18.43 19.26
C GLY A 234 -4.10 -17.46 19.85
N VAL A 235 -4.09 -16.19 19.42
CA VAL A 235 -5.05 -15.18 19.90
C VAL A 235 -6.47 -15.44 19.39
N LEU A 236 -6.59 -15.89 18.14
CA LEU A 236 -7.89 -16.19 17.52
C LEU A 236 -8.44 -17.58 17.90
N ASN A 237 -7.72 -18.34 18.72
CA ASN A 237 -8.03 -19.74 19.06
C ASN A 237 -8.24 -20.62 17.82
N ILE A 238 -7.47 -20.37 16.76
CA ILE A 238 -7.44 -21.20 15.57
C ILE A 238 -6.63 -22.46 15.88
N ASP A 239 -7.24 -23.62 15.59
CA ASP A 239 -6.58 -24.91 15.74
C ASP A 239 -5.39 -25.02 14.78
N HIS A 240 -4.17 -25.13 15.32
CA HIS A 240 -2.94 -25.26 14.53
C HIS A 240 -2.88 -26.53 13.65
N THR A 241 -3.79 -27.49 13.84
CA THR A 241 -3.91 -28.66 12.95
C THR A 241 -4.67 -28.35 11.66
N LYS A 242 -5.37 -27.20 11.60
CA LYS A 242 -6.12 -26.76 10.43
C LYS A 242 -5.33 -25.71 9.62
N PRO A 243 -5.63 -25.53 8.32
CA PRO A 243 -5.04 -24.47 7.53
C PRO A 243 -5.43 -23.08 8.08
N PHE A 244 -4.43 -22.31 8.53
CA PHE A 244 -4.63 -20.99 9.15
C PHE A 244 -5.56 -20.08 8.33
N TRP A 245 -5.25 -19.92 7.03
CA TRP A 245 -5.98 -19.00 6.17
C TRP A 245 -7.44 -19.40 5.93
N GLU A 246 -7.76 -20.68 5.89
CA GLU A 246 -9.15 -21.12 5.75
C GLU A 246 -9.99 -20.76 6.98
N GLU A 247 -9.42 -20.93 8.18
CA GLU A 247 -10.13 -20.61 9.43
C GLU A 247 -10.19 -19.10 9.67
N ALA A 248 -9.11 -18.37 9.37
CA ALA A 248 -9.09 -16.91 9.43
C ALA A 248 -10.12 -16.30 8.46
N ASP A 249 -10.16 -16.75 7.21
CA ASP A 249 -11.12 -16.24 6.22
C ASP A 249 -12.58 -16.50 6.64
N LYS A 250 -12.88 -17.67 7.22
CA LYS A 250 -14.21 -17.97 7.79
C LYS A 250 -14.56 -17.05 8.95
N LEU A 251 -13.62 -16.81 9.86
CA LEU A 251 -13.80 -15.92 11.01
C LEU A 251 -14.09 -14.49 10.54
N LEU A 252 -13.29 -13.97 9.61
CA LEU A 252 -13.47 -12.62 9.05
C LEU A 252 -14.80 -12.51 8.31
N ALA A 253 -15.18 -13.52 7.52
CA ALA A 253 -16.48 -13.56 6.86
C ALA A 253 -17.62 -13.54 7.87
N ALA A 254 -17.56 -14.35 8.94
CA ALA A 254 -18.58 -14.37 9.98
C ALA A 254 -18.69 -13.02 10.71
N HIS A 255 -17.57 -12.39 11.05
CA HIS A 255 -17.53 -11.11 11.76
C HIS A 255 -18.08 -9.95 10.92
N TYR A 256 -17.71 -9.87 9.63
CA TYR A 256 -18.09 -8.75 8.78
C TYR A 256 -19.33 -8.98 7.90
N GLN A 257 -19.86 -10.19 7.74
CA GLN A 257 -21.13 -10.40 7.02
C GLN A 257 -22.37 -10.24 7.90
N THR A 258 -22.24 -10.34 9.23
CA THR A 258 -23.38 -10.30 10.17
C THR A 258 -23.67 -8.92 10.76
N ASN A 259 -22.68 -8.02 10.78
CA ASN A 259 -22.80 -6.62 11.18
C ASN A 259 -23.08 -5.69 10.00
#